data_AF-N1WUF6-F1
#
_entry.id   AF-N1WUF6-F1
#
_cell.length_a   1.000
_cell.length_b   1.000
_cell.length_c   1.000
_cell.angle_alpha   90.00
_cell.angle_beta   90.00
_cell.angle_gamma   90.00
#
_symmetry.space_group_name_H-M   'P 1'
#
loop_
_entity.id
_entity.type
_entity.pdbx_description
1 polymer ?
#
loop_
_entity_poly.entity_id
_entity_poly.type
_entity_poly.pdbx_seq_one_letter_code
_entity_poly.pdbx_strand_id
1 'polypeptide(L)'
;MQEAFLHSVWKYKKLDTSQLKTTRGESLQILNTGFHNETESGPDFFKAEIVIDGQHWVGNLEIHILSSDWYAHKHEVDSAYDNVILHVVWEEDVSIFRKDESVIPCLELKHYISTEQVSAYEALLSNTSKQWINCETHFKDVDTFKLNNWLERLYIERLEDKNELILNLLKVSHNSWDEVGFKLMAKAFGLNVNGEAFLQMSNAADFKVFQKCFQHPLQLEALCFGLGGLLNSDSEDVYFKQLQDEYGFLAQKFQLPKKVKSQVKYFRLRPDNFPTIRLSQFADVYHKKPNLFSELIQCKTKQELSDSLEAKVSSYWKTHYTFGKESKSKTKALSQSFKDLLIINTILPLKFAYAKYKGQTDFETSIYPIITALKPEQNSITKGFDSLKTNVVASALESQAFIQLKTKYCDLNRCLKCQIGLELIHS
;
A
#
# COMPACT_ATOMS: atom_id res chain seq x y z
N MET A 1 -9.39 29.79 6.78
CA MET A 1 -9.81 28.46 7.27
C MET A 1 -10.40 27.66 6.11
N GLN A 2 -10.32 26.32 6.13
CA GLN A 2 -10.94 25.45 5.12
C GLN A 2 -11.94 24.53 5.82
N GLU A 3 -13.04 24.16 5.16
CA GLU A 3 -14.08 23.26 5.71
C GLU A 3 -13.52 21.92 6.14
N ALA A 4 -12.49 21.41 5.44
CA ALA A 4 -11.79 20.19 5.81
C ALA A 4 -11.30 20.18 7.26
N PHE A 5 -10.95 21.35 7.83
CA PHE A 5 -10.61 21.47 9.24
C PHE A 5 -11.83 21.21 10.14
N LEU A 6 -12.98 21.83 9.84
CA LEU A 6 -14.23 21.62 10.56
C LEU A 6 -14.72 20.17 10.45
N HIS A 7 -14.63 19.57 9.25
CA HIS A 7 -14.89 18.15 9.04
C HIS A 7 -14.02 17.28 9.97
N SER A 8 -12.74 17.60 10.11
CA SER A 8 -11.84 16.86 11.00
C SER A 8 -12.19 17.05 12.48
N VAL A 9 -12.55 18.27 12.89
CA VAL A 9 -12.97 18.56 14.26
C VAL A 9 -14.22 17.77 14.63
N TRP A 10 -15.21 17.77 13.75
CA TRP A 10 -16.44 17.00 13.93
C TRP A 10 -16.16 15.49 13.94
N LYS A 11 -15.55 14.96 12.88
CA LYS A 11 -15.32 13.52 12.67
C LYS A 11 -14.57 12.88 13.82
N TYR A 12 -13.54 13.55 14.35
CA TYR A 12 -12.69 13.03 15.42
C TYR A 12 -13.07 13.54 16.82
N LYS A 13 -14.20 14.24 16.96
CA LYS A 13 -14.68 14.85 18.21
C LYS A 13 -13.60 15.70 18.90
N LYS A 14 -12.90 16.54 18.13
CA LYS A 14 -11.79 17.38 18.60
C LYS A 14 -12.24 18.78 19.02
N LEU A 15 -13.32 18.81 19.79
CA LEU A 15 -13.95 20.01 20.35
C LEU A 15 -14.38 19.72 21.78
N ASP A 16 -14.63 20.74 22.59
CA ASP A 16 -15.23 20.54 23.92
C ASP A 16 -16.69 20.09 23.79
N THR A 17 -16.95 18.81 24.08
CA THR A 17 -18.29 18.22 23.99
C THR A 17 -19.10 18.30 25.28
N SER A 18 -18.58 18.92 26.35
CA SER A 18 -19.19 18.85 27.69
C SER A 18 -20.52 19.60 27.79
N GLN A 19 -20.66 20.73 27.09
CA GLN A 19 -21.85 21.58 27.12
C GLN A 19 -22.13 22.21 25.74
N LEU A 20 -22.21 21.37 24.70
CA LEU A 20 -22.57 21.84 23.38
C LEU A 20 -24.00 22.40 23.39
N LYS A 21 -24.18 23.53 22.70
CA LYS A 21 -25.48 24.16 22.48
C LYS A 21 -25.61 24.56 21.04
N THR A 22 -26.85 24.55 20.55
CA THR A 22 -27.17 25.23 19.29
C THR A 22 -27.02 26.74 19.47
N THR A 23 -26.93 27.49 18.37
CA THR A 23 -26.92 28.96 18.40
C THR A 23 -28.19 29.56 19.01
N ARG A 24 -29.27 28.77 19.09
CA ARG A 24 -30.53 29.10 19.80
C ARG A 24 -30.51 28.73 21.29
N GLY A 25 -29.40 28.19 21.79
CA GLY A 25 -29.20 27.83 23.20
C GLY A 25 -29.73 26.46 23.61
N GLU A 26 -30.21 25.64 22.67
CA GLU A 26 -30.73 24.30 22.93
C GLU A 26 -29.57 23.34 23.25
N SER A 27 -29.71 22.49 24.25
CA SER A 27 -28.68 21.52 24.63
C SER A 27 -28.43 20.52 23.51
N LEU A 28 -27.17 20.32 23.11
CA LEU A 28 -26.76 19.41 22.04
C LEU A 28 -25.86 18.29 22.61
N GLN A 29 -26.10 17.05 22.22
CA GLN A 29 -25.20 15.92 22.51
C GLN A 29 -24.92 15.12 21.25
N ILE A 30 -23.65 14.75 21.03
CA ILE A 30 -23.21 13.97 19.87
C ILE A 30 -23.09 12.50 20.27
N LEU A 31 -24.08 11.68 19.92
CA LEU A 31 -24.04 10.24 20.12
C LEU A 31 -23.12 9.60 19.07
N ASN A 32 -23.39 9.88 17.79
CA ASN A 32 -22.64 9.37 16.64
C ASN A 32 -22.41 10.51 15.63
N THR A 33 -21.16 10.71 15.18
CA THR A 33 -20.80 11.76 14.21
C THR A 33 -21.24 11.44 12.79
N GLY A 34 -21.62 10.19 12.51
CA GLY A 34 -22.02 9.72 11.19
C GLY A 34 -20.84 9.30 10.31
N PHE A 35 -21.15 8.98 9.05
CA PHE A 35 -20.19 8.58 8.03
C PHE A 35 -19.85 9.78 7.14
N HIS A 36 -18.58 10.19 7.14
CA HIS A 36 -18.10 11.28 6.29
C HIS A 36 -18.19 10.91 4.81
N ASN A 37 -18.92 11.70 4.04
CA ASN A 37 -19.11 11.57 2.61
C ASN A 37 -17.95 12.26 1.86
N GLU A 38 -16.92 11.49 1.50
CA GLU A 38 -15.71 12.05 0.86
C GLU A 38 -15.70 11.91 -0.67
N THR A 39 -16.65 11.17 -1.25
CA THR A 39 -16.61 10.77 -2.67
C THR A 39 -17.89 11.01 -3.44
N GLU A 40 -19.04 11.09 -2.77
CA GLU A 40 -20.34 11.23 -3.41
C GLU A 40 -20.90 12.64 -3.22
N SER A 41 -21.84 13.04 -4.08
CA SER A 41 -22.61 14.27 -3.90
C SER A 41 -23.60 14.16 -2.72
N GLY A 42 -23.93 15.29 -2.11
CA GLY A 42 -24.91 15.38 -1.03
C GLY A 42 -24.26 15.83 0.28
N PRO A 43 -24.95 15.66 1.42
CA PRO A 43 -24.47 16.17 2.70
C PRO A 43 -23.11 15.61 3.11
N ASP A 44 -22.37 16.38 3.90
CA ASP A 44 -21.03 16.02 4.37
C ASP A 44 -20.99 14.76 5.24
N PHE A 45 -21.99 14.54 6.10
CA PHE A 45 -22.06 13.32 6.92
C PHE A 45 -23.43 12.66 6.85
N PHE A 46 -23.44 11.35 6.63
CA PHE A 46 -24.65 10.53 6.65
C PHE A 46 -24.83 9.82 7.98
N LYS A 47 -26.09 9.67 8.43
CA LYS A 47 -26.47 8.86 9.62
C LYS A 47 -25.76 9.28 10.91
N ALA A 48 -25.66 10.59 11.14
CA ALA A 48 -25.32 11.10 12.45
C ALA A 48 -26.48 10.87 13.44
N GLU A 49 -26.14 10.71 14.72
CA GLU A 49 -27.09 10.55 15.81
C GLU A 49 -26.77 11.59 16.88
N ILE A 50 -27.73 12.46 17.16
CA ILE A 50 -27.57 13.57 18.11
C ILE A 50 -28.82 13.71 18.97
N VAL A 51 -28.66 14.32 20.15
CA VAL A 51 -29.78 14.74 21.00
C VAL A 51 -29.82 16.25 21.03
N ILE A 52 -30.97 16.84 20.69
CA ILE A 52 -31.22 18.29 20.79
C ILE A 52 -32.38 18.50 21.75
N ASP A 53 -32.13 19.20 22.86
CA ASP A 53 -33.10 19.48 23.93
C ASP A 53 -33.91 18.25 24.40
N GLY A 54 -33.22 17.11 24.52
CA GLY A 54 -33.81 15.83 24.95
C GLY A 54 -34.45 15.01 23.82
N GLN A 55 -34.64 15.57 22.63
CA GLN A 55 -35.13 14.83 21.46
C GLN A 55 -33.98 14.14 20.74
N HIS A 56 -34.12 12.83 20.48
CA HIS A 56 -33.16 12.06 19.69
C HIS A 56 -33.43 12.23 18.18
N TRP A 57 -32.38 12.53 17.42
CA TRP A 57 -32.39 12.73 15.97
C TRP A 57 -31.41 11.79 15.28
N VAL A 58 -31.84 11.22 14.15
CA VAL A 58 -31.00 10.44 13.24
C VAL A 58 -31.14 11.00 11.83
N GLY A 59 -30.04 11.38 11.20
CA GLY A 59 -30.08 12.08 9.91
C GLY A 59 -28.72 12.50 9.41
N ASN A 60 -28.71 13.47 8.50
CA ASN A 60 -27.50 13.96 7.85
C ASN A 60 -27.00 15.24 8.51
N LEU A 61 -25.72 15.56 8.29
CA LEU A 61 -25.12 16.82 8.72
C LEU A 61 -24.47 17.49 7.54
N GLU A 62 -24.48 18.81 7.61
CA GLU A 62 -23.76 19.66 6.67
C GLU A 62 -22.78 20.54 7.43
N ILE A 63 -21.61 20.80 6.84
CA ILE A 63 -20.56 21.61 7.45
C ILE A 63 -20.09 22.71 6.49
N HIS A 64 -20.16 23.96 6.94
CA HIS A 64 -19.68 25.10 6.16
C HIS A 64 -18.82 26.04 7.01
N ILE A 65 -18.09 26.96 6.38
CA ILE A 65 -17.45 28.05 7.15
C ILE A 65 -18.52 29.02 7.64
N LEU A 66 -19.38 29.51 6.74
CA LEU A 66 -20.49 30.40 7.05
C LEU A 66 -21.81 29.69 6.85
N SER A 67 -22.84 30.01 7.64
CA SER A 67 -24.14 29.39 7.43
C SER A 67 -24.81 29.83 6.13
N SER A 68 -24.49 31.02 5.61
CA SER A 68 -24.97 31.53 4.32
C SER A 68 -24.54 30.71 3.11
N ASP A 69 -23.48 29.90 3.24
CA ASP A 69 -23.02 28.99 2.18
C ASP A 69 -24.10 27.94 1.83
N TRP A 70 -25.01 27.65 2.76
CA TRP A 70 -26.20 26.83 2.51
C TRP A 70 -26.99 27.28 1.27
N TYR A 71 -27.23 28.59 1.16
CA TYR A 71 -27.97 29.18 0.04
C TYR A 71 -27.06 29.44 -1.16
N ALA A 72 -25.79 29.75 -0.94
CA ALA A 72 -24.83 29.93 -2.02
C ALA A 72 -24.69 28.63 -2.85
N HIS A 73 -24.73 27.48 -2.18
CA HIS A 73 -24.69 26.15 -2.79
C HIS A 73 -26.07 25.60 -3.18
N LYS A 74 -27.15 26.34 -2.91
CA LYS A 74 -28.53 25.98 -3.26
C LYS A 74 -29.03 24.70 -2.58
N HIS A 75 -28.57 24.41 -1.37
CA HIS A 75 -28.98 23.22 -0.62
C HIS A 75 -30.46 23.27 -0.24
N GLU A 76 -31.05 24.46 -0.11
CA GLU A 76 -32.47 24.65 0.21
C GLU A 76 -33.42 24.09 -0.87
N VAL A 77 -32.97 23.99 -2.12
CA VAL A 77 -33.76 23.43 -3.23
C VAL A 77 -33.39 22.00 -3.57
N ASP A 78 -32.33 21.44 -2.98
CA ASP A 78 -31.84 20.10 -3.27
C ASP A 78 -32.41 19.08 -2.26
N SER A 79 -33.16 18.10 -2.77
CA SER A 79 -33.74 17.03 -1.94
C SER A 79 -32.73 16.14 -1.21
N ALA A 80 -31.47 16.11 -1.63
CA ALA A 80 -30.43 15.38 -0.91
C ALA A 80 -30.21 15.93 0.52
N TYR A 81 -30.57 17.20 0.75
CA TYR A 81 -30.33 17.92 1.99
C TYR A 81 -31.58 18.01 2.90
N ASP A 82 -32.72 17.48 2.45
CA ASP A 82 -33.99 17.50 3.22
C ASP A 82 -33.87 16.79 4.59
N ASN A 83 -32.96 15.81 4.70
CA ASN A 83 -32.70 15.05 5.93
C ASN A 83 -31.56 15.62 6.79
N VAL A 84 -31.11 16.86 6.55
CA VAL A 84 -30.11 17.52 7.40
C VAL A 84 -30.75 17.87 8.75
N ILE A 85 -30.18 17.31 9.82
CA ILE A 85 -30.69 17.45 11.19
C ILE A 85 -29.93 18.50 12.00
N LEU A 86 -28.71 18.85 11.58
CA LEU A 86 -27.88 19.86 12.21
C LEU A 86 -26.89 20.41 11.16
N HIS A 87 -26.74 21.73 11.14
CA HIS A 87 -25.74 22.44 10.36
C HIS A 87 -24.61 22.85 11.30
N VAL A 88 -23.39 22.42 11.00
CA VAL A 88 -22.22 22.72 11.82
C VAL A 88 -21.39 23.76 11.08
N VAL A 89 -21.16 24.92 11.68
CA VAL A 89 -20.45 26.02 11.01
C VAL A 89 -19.32 26.56 11.85
N TRP A 90 -18.38 27.26 11.22
CA TRP A 90 -17.46 28.10 11.99
C TRP A 90 -18.20 29.30 12.59
N GLU A 91 -19.07 29.93 11.82
CA GLU A 91 -19.88 31.10 12.21
C GLU A 91 -21.28 31.05 11.58
N GLU A 92 -22.33 31.27 12.38
CA GLU A 92 -23.70 31.42 11.87
C GLU A 92 -23.96 32.90 11.56
N ASP A 93 -23.97 33.28 10.28
CA ASP A 93 -24.26 34.63 9.81
C ASP A 93 -25.73 34.82 9.38
N VAL A 94 -26.40 33.73 8.97
CA VAL A 94 -27.83 33.70 8.66
C VAL A 94 -28.49 32.42 9.16
N SER A 95 -29.78 32.46 9.46
CA SER A 95 -30.57 31.25 9.73
C SER A 95 -30.87 30.49 8.45
N ILE A 96 -30.83 29.16 8.52
CA ILE A 96 -31.13 28.28 7.40
C ILE A 96 -32.41 27.47 7.65
N PHE A 97 -33.13 27.18 6.57
CA PHE A 97 -34.45 26.53 6.63
C PHE A 97 -34.49 25.29 5.74
N ARG A 98 -35.26 24.30 6.18
CA ARG A 98 -35.68 23.16 5.35
C ARG A 98 -36.77 23.61 4.37
N LYS A 99 -37.12 22.72 3.45
CA LYS A 99 -38.23 22.94 2.51
C LYS A 99 -39.59 23.14 3.17
N ASP A 100 -39.80 22.62 4.37
CA ASP A 100 -41.02 22.83 5.16
C ASP A 100 -40.98 24.11 5.99
N GLU A 101 -40.01 25.01 5.73
CA GLU A 101 -39.76 26.27 6.43
C GLU A 101 -39.36 26.11 7.89
N SER A 102 -39.11 24.87 8.37
CA SER A 102 -38.54 24.66 9.70
C SER A 102 -37.07 25.07 9.72
N VAL A 103 -36.64 25.71 10.80
CA VAL A 103 -35.23 26.07 11.02
C VAL A 103 -34.40 24.80 11.21
N ILE A 104 -33.25 24.71 10.54
CA ILE A 104 -32.26 23.67 10.83
C ILE A 104 -31.44 24.13 12.04
N PRO A 105 -31.36 23.34 13.13
CA PRO A 105 -30.48 23.67 14.25
C PRO A 105 -29.04 23.88 13.79
N CYS A 106 -28.39 24.92 14.32
CA CYS A 106 -27.02 25.26 13.96
C CYS A 106 -26.08 25.11 15.18
N LEU A 107 -24.91 24.49 14.98
CA LEU A 107 -23.82 24.47 15.96
C LEU A 107 -22.67 25.34 15.45
N GLU A 108 -22.31 26.35 16.22
CA GLU A 108 -21.20 27.24 15.92
C GLU A 108 -19.90 26.80 16.61
N LEU A 109 -18.92 26.34 15.83
CA LEU A 109 -17.71 25.70 16.32
C LEU A 109 -16.69 26.65 16.94
N LYS A 110 -16.68 27.94 16.57
CA LYS A 110 -15.67 28.90 17.06
C LYS A 110 -15.69 29.10 18.58
N HIS A 111 -16.78 28.71 19.24
CA HIS A 111 -16.93 28.74 20.70
C HIS A 111 -16.40 27.49 21.40
N TYR A 112 -16.15 26.41 20.66
CA TYR A 112 -15.75 25.10 21.20
C TYR A 112 -14.36 24.64 20.74
N ILE A 113 -13.67 25.51 19.99
CA ILE A 113 -12.32 25.31 19.47
C ILE A 113 -11.46 26.46 19.99
N SER A 114 -10.29 26.13 20.55
CA SER A 114 -9.41 27.14 21.13
C SER A 114 -8.61 27.92 20.07
N THR A 115 -8.19 29.13 20.40
CA THR A 115 -7.31 29.95 19.54
C THR A 115 -5.99 29.28 19.23
N GLU A 116 -5.46 28.50 20.18
CA GLU A 116 -4.23 27.72 20.04
C GLU A 116 -4.42 26.59 19.02
N GLN A 117 -5.57 25.90 19.04
CA GLN A 117 -5.89 24.85 18.08
C GLN A 117 -5.95 25.39 16.65
N VAL A 118 -6.62 26.53 16.44
CA VAL A 118 -6.67 27.20 15.13
C VAL A 118 -5.27 27.61 14.68
N SER A 119 -4.48 28.20 15.58
CA SER A 119 -3.11 28.62 15.28
C SER A 119 -2.21 27.44 14.92
N ALA A 120 -2.35 26.30 15.63
CA ALA A 120 -1.61 25.07 15.35
C ALA A 120 -1.98 24.48 13.99
N TYR A 121 -3.27 24.45 13.64
CA TYR A 121 -3.76 24.07 12.33
C TYR A 121 -3.14 24.93 11.21
N GLU A 122 -3.20 26.26 11.36
CA GLU A 122 -2.66 27.18 10.37
C GLU A 122 -1.14 27.05 10.24
N ALA A 123 -0.42 26.92 11.36
CA ALA A 123 1.03 26.72 11.36
C ALA A 123 1.45 25.41 10.67
N LEU A 124 0.68 24.32 10.86
CA LEU A 124 0.96 23.03 10.26
C LEU A 124 0.77 23.06 8.73
N LEU A 125 -0.28 23.72 8.23
CA LEU A 125 -0.59 23.72 6.79
C LEU A 125 0.00 24.89 5.99
N SER A 126 0.45 25.96 6.65
CA SER A 126 1.06 27.12 5.97
C SER A 126 2.49 26.89 5.47
N ASN A 127 3.19 25.86 5.97
CA ASN A 127 4.62 25.63 5.70
C ASN A 127 4.94 24.70 4.51
N THR A 128 3.96 24.47 3.63
CA THR A 128 4.01 23.44 2.55
C THR A 128 5.15 23.60 1.53
N SER A 129 5.75 24.77 1.36
CA SER A 129 6.79 25.00 0.33
C SER A 129 8.24 24.92 0.81
N LYS A 130 8.50 24.88 2.13
CA LYS A 130 9.86 24.95 2.70
C LYS A 130 10.31 23.68 3.39
N GLN A 131 9.37 22.81 3.74
CA GLN A 131 9.62 21.62 4.56
C GLN A 131 9.44 20.34 3.75
N TRP A 132 10.12 19.28 4.17
CA TRP A 132 10.02 17.95 3.55
C TRP A 132 8.70 17.26 3.90
N ILE A 133 8.16 17.53 5.09
CA ILE A 133 6.80 17.18 5.55
C ILE A 133 6.25 18.32 6.42
N ASN A 134 4.94 18.52 6.43
CA ASN A 134 4.30 19.62 7.17
C ASN A 134 4.57 19.63 8.69
N CYS A 135 4.71 18.45 9.30
CA CYS A 135 4.99 18.32 10.73
C CYS A 135 6.49 18.31 11.07
N GLU A 136 7.39 18.65 10.14
CA GLU A 136 8.84 18.47 10.27
C GLU A 136 9.42 19.01 11.59
N THR A 137 9.03 20.23 11.99
CA THR A 137 9.55 20.90 13.19
C THR A 137 9.07 20.28 14.51
N HIS A 138 7.93 19.60 14.51
CA HIS A 138 7.28 19.04 15.69
C HIS A 138 7.28 17.51 15.70
N PHE A 139 7.76 16.86 14.64
CA PHE A 139 7.71 15.41 14.49
C PHE A 139 8.44 14.68 15.62
N LYS A 140 9.54 15.25 16.13
CA LYS A 140 10.30 14.72 17.27
C LYS A 140 9.46 14.62 18.56
N ASP A 141 8.50 15.53 18.73
CA ASP A 141 7.70 15.72 19.94
C ASP A 141 6.47 14.80 19.98
N VAL A 142 6.13 14.16 18.85
CA VAL A 142 5.02 13.21 18.75
C VAL A 142 5.26 12.02 19.68
N ASP A 143 4.26 11.66 20.47
CA ASP A 143 4.34 10.52 21.39
C ASP A 143 4.68 9.22 20.65
N THR A 144 5.69 8.51 21.15
CA THR A 144 6.23 7.31 20.48
C THR A 144 5.20 6.17 20.46
N PHE A 145 4.37 6.04 21.50
CA PHE A 145 3.36 4.99 21.54
C PHE A 145 2.27 5.24 20.49
N LYS A 146 1.73 6.46 20.41
CA LYS A 146 0.76 6.83 19.36
C LYS A 146 1.34 6.74 17.96
N LEU A 147 2.59 7.14 17.77
CA LEU A 147 3.29 7.00 16.50
C LEU A 147 3.38 5.53 16.07
N ASN A 148 3.78 4.63 16.96
CA ASN A 148 3.90 3.20 16.63
C ASN A 148 2.54 2.58 16.25
N ASN A 149 1.48 2.88 17.02
CA ASN A 149 0.11 2.44 16.67
C ASN A 149 -0.32 2.95 15.29
N TRP A 150 0.04 4.20 14.95
CA TRP A 150 -0.22 4.76 13.64
C TRP A 150 0.55 4.03 12.53
N LEU A 151 1.83 3.74 12.75
CA LEU A 151 2.67 3.03 11.78
C LEU A 151 2.19 1.60 11.52
N GLU A 152 1.74 0.87 12.54
CA GLU A 152 1.13 -0.45 12.38
C GLU A 152 -0.10 -0.38 11.47
N ARG A 153 -1.00 0.59 11.72
CA ARG A 153 -2.18 0.82 10.87
C ARG A 153 -1.79 1.15 9.43
N LEU A 154 -0.80 2.01 9.23
CA LEU A 154 -0.31 2.37 7.90
C LEU A 154 0.33 1.20 7.17
N TYR A 155 1.00 0.30 7.89
CA TYR A 155 1.53 -0.91 7.28
C TYR A 155 0.39 -1.83 6.81
N ILE A 156 -0.68 -1.99 7.59
CA ILE A 156 -1.88 -2.73 7.15
C ILE A 156 -2.51 -2.07 5.92
N GLU A 157 -2.72 -0.74 5.94
CA GLU A 157 -3.23 0.02 4.79
C GLU A 157 -2.38 -0.23 3.54
N ARG A 158 -1.06 -0.26 3.70
CA ARG A 158 -0.15 -0.56 2.60
C ARG A 158 -0.27 -1.99 2.06
N LEU A 159 -0.52 -2.98 2.93
CA LEU A 159 -0.81 -4.35 2.50
C LEU A 159 -2.14 -4.42 1.73
N GLU A 160 -3.13 -3.62 2.13
CA GLU A 160 -4.41 -3.50 1.42
C GLU A 160 -4.25 -2.86 0.04
N ASP A 161 -3.48 -1.78 -0.08
CA ASP A 161 -3.15 -1.18 -1.39
C ASP A 161 -2.48 -2.20 -2.33
N LYS A 162 -1.54 -3.00 -1.79
CA LYS A 162 -0.86 -4.05 -2.58
C LYS A 162 -1.79 -5.21 -2.95
N ASN A 163 -2.87 -5.42 -2.22
CA ASN A 163 -3.82 -6.51 -2.45
C ASN A 163 -4.55 -6.35 -3.80
N GLU A 164 -4.75 -5.12 -4.29
CA GLU A 164 -5.45 -4.88 -5.56
C GLU A 164 -4.83 -5.65 -6.74
N LEU A 165 -3.50 -5.58 -6.89
CA LEU A 165 -2.77 -6.33 -7.92
C LEU A 165 -2.95 -7.84 -7.74
N ILE A 166 -2.92 -8.32 -6.49
CA ILE A 166 -3.01 -9.74 -6.16
C ILE A 166 -4.41 -10.28 -6.53
N LEU A 167 -5.46 -9.54 -6.16
CA LEU A 167 -6.85 -9.90 -6.50
C LEU A 167 -7.08 -9.88 -8.02
N ASN A 168 -6.51 -8.91 -8.72
CA ASN A 168 -6.56 -8.88 -10.19
C ASN A 168 -5.88 -10.10 -10.80
N LEU A 169 -4.68 -10.46 -10.33
CA LEU A 169 -3.97 -11.66 -10.76
C LEU A 169 -4.76 -12.93 -10.42
N LEU A 170 -5.41 -13.00 -9.26
CA LEU A 170 -6.21 -14.15 -8.85
C LEU A 170 -7.41 -14.36 -9.78
N LYS A 171 -8.09 -13.27 -10.17
CA LYS A 171 -9.22 -13.30 -11.11
C LYS A 171 -8.80 -13.86 -12.47
N VAL A 172 -7.68 -13.37 -13.04
CA VAL A 172 -7.19 -13.87 -14.34
C VAL A 172 -6.55 -15.25 -14.26
N SER A 173 -6.10 -15.67 -13.08
CA SER A 173 -5.54 -17.00 -12.83
C SER A 173 -6.60 -18.01 -12.36
N HIS A 174 -7.89 -17.73 -12.59
CA HIS A 174 -9.00 -18.61 -12.24
C HIS A 174 -8.98 -19.12 -10.79
N ASN A 175 -8.66 -18.24 -9.83
CA ASN A 175 -8.51 -18.54 -8.40
C ASN A 175 -7.36 -19.50 -8.03
N SER A 176 -6.38 -19.68 -8.92
CA SER A 176 -5.15 -20.43 -8.65
C SER A 176 -4.14 -19.57 -7.89
N TRP A 177 -4.01 -19.81 -6.58
CA TRP A 177 -3.04 -19.08 -5.76
C TRP A 177 -1.59 -19.48 -6.03
N ASP A 178 -1.33 -20.72 -6.44
CA ASP A 178 0.01 -21.15 -6.88
C ASP A 178 0.47 -20.36 -8.10
N GLU A 179 -0.43 -20.10 -9.06
CA GLU A 179 -0.13 -19.30 -10.25
C GLU A 179 0.10 -17.83 -9.88
N VAL A 180 -0.73 -17.26 -9.00
CA VAL A 180 -0.54 -15.89 -8.49
C VAL A 180 0.82 -15.77 -7.79
N GLY A 181 1.16 -16.72 -6.92
CA GLY A 181 2.46 -16.78 -6.26
C GLY A 181 3.61 -16.84 -7.25
N PHE A 182 3.51 -17.70 -8.27
CA PHE A 182 4.50 -17.80 -9.35
C PHE A 182 4.71 -16.50 -10.10
N LYS A 183 3.62 -15.85 -10.54
CA LYS A 183 3.67 -14.58 -11.28
C LYS A 183 4.26 -13.44 -10.45
N LEU A 184 3.86 -13.33 -9.18
CA LEU A 184 4.38 -12.33 -8.25
C LEU A 184 5.85 -12.56 -7.94
N MET A 185 6.27 -13.81 -7.74
CA MET A 185 7.67 -14.16 -7.55
C MET A 185 8.50 -13.84 -8.80
N ALA A 186 8.01 -14.15 -10.01
CA ALA A 186 8.66 -13.77 -11.25
C ALA A 186 8.86 -12.24 -11.32
N LYS A 187 7.80 -11.47 -11.05
CA LYS A 187 7.86 -10.00 -11.01
C LYS A 187 8.91 -9.51 -9.99
N ALA A 188 8.93 -10.10 -8.80
CA ALA A 188 9.85 -9.71 -7.73
C ALA A 188 11.33 -10.00 -8.09
N PHE A 189 11.60 -11.10 -8.79
CA PHE A 189 12.94 -11.44 -9.28
C PHE A 189 13.47 -10.47 -10.33
N GLY A 190 12.58 -9.79 -11.06
CA GLY A 190 12.97 -8.74 -11.99
C GLY A 190 13.32 -7.40 -11.30
N LEU A 191 13.08 -7.25 -9.99
CA LEU A 191 13.27 -6.00 -9.24
C LEU A 191 12.56 -4.80 -9.92
N ASN A 192 12.93 -3.57 -9.56
CA ASN A 192 12.32 -2.36 -10.12
C ASN A 192 12.57 -2.17 -11.63
N VAL A 193 13.61 -2.79 -12.20
CA VAL A 193 14.01 -2.58 -13.60
C VAL A 193 13.35 -3.57 -14.56
N ASN A 194 13.33 -4.85 -14.20
CA ASN A 194 12.85 -5.94 -15.07
C ASN A 194 11.60 -6.63 -14.53
N GLY A 195 11.02 -6.17 -13.42
CA GLY A 195 9.87 -6.83 -12.81
C GLY A 195 8.68 -6.96 -13.75
N GLU A 196 8.37 -5.93 -14.51
CA GLU A 196 7.29 -6.01 -15.51
C GLU A 196 7.62 -6.96 -16.66
N ALA A 197 8.87 -6.98 -17.14
CA ALA A 197 9.30 -7.93 -18.17
C ALA A 197 9.19 -9.38 -17.69
N PHE A 198 9.51 -9.66 -16.42
CA PHE A 198 9.41 -11.01 -15.85
C PHE A 198 7.95 -11.41 -15.57
N LEU A 199 7.09 -10.46 -15.20
CA LEU A 199 5.66 -10.70 -15.10
C LEU A 199 5.04 -11.02 -16.47
N GLN A 200 5.45 -10.31 -17.52
CA GLN A 200 4.99 -10.61 -18.87
C GLN A 200 5.48 -11.99 -19.33
N MET A 201 6.74 -12.34 -19.05
CA MET A 201 7.27 -13.69 -19.31
C MET A 201 6.44 -14.76 -18.61
N SER A 202 6.10 -14.60 -17.33
CA SER A 202 5.29 -15.58 -16.59
C SER A 202 3.83 -15.65 -17.06
N ASN A 203 3.31 -14.60 -17.69
CA ASN A 203 1.99 -14.58 -18.34
C ASN A 203 2.00 -15.09 -19.79
N ALA A 204 3.17 -15.28 -20.40
CA ALA A 204 3.29 -15.65 -21.81
C ALA A 204 3.00 -17.14 -22.09
N ALA A 205 2.82 -17.95 -21.06
CA ALA A 205 2.40 -19.34 -21.13
C ALA A 205 1.46 -19.68 -19.96
N ASP A 206 0.61 -20.69 -20.13
CA ASP A 206 -0.20 -21.25 -19.04
C ASP A 206 0.72 -21.75 -17.92
N PHE A 207 0.37 -21.47 -16.67
CA PHE A 207 1.14 -21.90 -15.50
C PHE A 207 1.45 -23.40 -15.49
N LYS A 208 0.54 -24.24 -16.00
CA LYS A 208 0.74 -25.69 -16.12
C LYS A 208 1.91 -26.06 -17.03
N VAL A 209 2.28 -25.21 -17.99
CA VAL A 209 3.47 -25.39 -18.83
C VAL A 209 4.73 -25.24 -17.99
N PHE A 210 4.80 -24.21 -17.14
CA PHE A 210 5.89 -24.04 -16.19
C PHE A 210 5.96 -25.20 -15.20
N GLN A 211 4.82 -25.62 -14.63
CA GLN A 211 4.77 -26.74 -13.68
C GLN A 211 5.32 -28.04 -14.26
N LYS A 212 5.04 -28.34 -15.53
CA LYS A 212 5.60 -29.51 -16.24
C LYS A 212 7.13 -29.45 -16.38
N CYS A 213 7.71 -28.25 -16.34
CA CYS A 213 9.15 -28.03 -16.46
C CYS A 213 9.87 -27.96 -15.10
N PHE A 214 9.15 -27.87 -13.97
CA PHE A 214 9.78 -27.73 -12.65
C PHE A 214 10.76 -28.86 -12.31
N GLN A 215 10.49 -30.10 -12.74
CA GLN A 215 11.41 -31.23 -12.51
C GLN A 215 12.63 -31.25 -13.44
N HIS A 216 12.69 -30.35 -14.43
CA HIS A 216 13.71 -30.33 -15.47
C HIS A 216 14.37 -28.94 -15.54
N PRO A 217 15.46 -28.69 -14.79
CA PRO A 217 16.09 -27.36 -14.68
C PRO A 217 16.41 -26.71 -16.03
N LEU A 218 16.97 -27.48 -16.97
CA LEU A 218 17.31 -26.98 -18.31
C LEU A 218 16.07 -26.52 -19.08
N GLN A 219 14.96 -27.27 -18.99
CA GLN A 219 13.70 -26.92 -19.64
C GLN A 219 13.09 -25.66 -19.03
N LEU A 220 13.12 -25.55 -17.70
CA LEU A 220 12.59 -24.38 -17.01
C LEU A 220 13.43 -23.13 -17.32
N GLU A 221 14.75 -23.24 -17.36
CA GLU A 221 15.63 -22.15 -17.79
C GLU A 221 15.37 -21.78 -19.26
N ALA A 222 15.29 -22.76 -20.17
CA ALA A 222 15.00 -22.53 -21.58
C ALA A 222 13.64 -21.83 -21.78
N LEU A 223 12.62 -22.26 -21.05
CA LEU A 223 11.29 -21.65 -21.05
C LEU A 223 11.33 -20.19 -20.59
N CYS A 224 11.95 -19.92 -19.44
CA CYS A 224 12.09 -18.56 -18.90
C CYS A 224 12.91 -17.64 -19.84
N PHE A 225 14.04 -18.11 -20.36
CA PHE A 225 14.89 -17.32 -21.25
C PHE A 225 14.23 -17.09 -22.62
N GLY A 226 13.57 -18.11 -23.18
CA GLY A 226 12.87 -18.03 -24.45
C GLY A 226 11.67 -17.07 -24.38
N LEU A 227 10.80 -17.23 -23.37
CA LEU A 227 9.67 -16.33 -23.14
C LEU A 227 10.10 -14.91 -22.74
N GLY A 228 11.28 -14.74 -22.15
CA GLY A 228 11.89 -13.42 -21.89
C GLY A 228 12.54 -12.79 -23.13
N GLY A 229 12.59 -13.50 -24.26
CA GLY A 229 13.21 -13.04 -25.49
C GLY A 229 14.75 -13.00 -25.46
N LEU A 230 15.40 -13.73 -24.55
CA LEU A 230 16.86 -13.77 -24.41
C LEU A 230 17.54 -14.75 -25.39
N LEU A 231 16.77 -15.59 -26.09
CA LEU A 231 17.28 -16.64 -26.98
C LEU A 231 17.11 -16.35 -28.49
N ASN A 232 16.92 -15.07 -28.87
CA ASN A 232 16.60 -14.69 -30.26
C ASN A 232 17.81 -14.51 -31.19
N SER A 233 19.03 -14.40 -30.64
CA SER A 233 20.26 -14.19 -31.41
C SER A 233 20.91 -15.50 -31.82
N ASP A 234 21.75 -15.48 -32.84
CA ASP A 234 22.67 -16.59 -33.10
C ASP A 234 23.87 -16.50 -32.13
N SER A 235 24.33 -17.65 -31.64
CA SER A 235 25.48 -17.74 -30.75
C SER A 235 26.25 -19.03 -31.01
N GLU A 236 27.58 -19.00 -30.85
CA GLU A 236 28.41 -20.20 -30.88
C GLU A 236 28.47 -20.92 -29.53
N ASP A 237 28.00 -20.26 -28.46
CA ASP A 237 28.00 -20.81 -27.10
C ASP A 237 27.16 -22.10 -27.00
N VAL A 238 27.77 -23.17 -26.49
CA VAL A 238 27.17 -24.52 -26.45
C VAL A 238 25.92 -24.54 -25.58
N TYR A 239 25.96 -23.90 -24.42
CA TYR A 239 24.82 -23.89 -23.49
C TYR A 239 23.67 -23.02 -24.03
N PHE A 240 23.98 -21.90 -24.68
CA PHE A 240 22.98 -21.09 -25.36
C PHE A 240 22.26 -21.88 -26.46
N LYS A 241 22.99 -22.64 -27.29
CA LYS A 241 22.38 -23.51 -28.31
C LYS A 241 21.48 -24.59 -27.70
N GLN A 242 21.94 -25.23 -26.62
CA GLN A 242 21.12 -26.19 -25.88
C GLN A 242 19.80 -25.58 -25.38
N LEU A 243 19.84 -24.36 -24.83
CA LEU A 243 18.63 -23.65 -24.41
C LEU A 243 17.74 -23.29 -25.60
N GLN A 244 18.29 -22.91 -26.74
CA GLN A 244 17.53 -22.63 -27.96
C GLN A 244 16.81 -23.88 -28.49
N ASP A 245 17.51 -25.01 -28.58
CA ASP A 245 16.94 -26.27 -29.04
C ASP A 245 15.82 -26.74 -28.10
N GLU A 246 16.07 -26.69 -26.79
CA GLU A 246 15.08 -27.07 -25.78
C GLU A 246 13.87 -26.14 -25.80
N TYR A 247 14.07 -24.82 -25.90
CA TYR A 247 12.97 -23.87 -26.03
C TYR A 247 12.19 -24.10 -27.33
N GLY A 248 12.88 -24.41 -28.44
CA GLY A 248 12.24 -24.75 -29.71
C GLY A 248 11.32 -25.97 -29.60
N PHE A 249 11.78 -27.02 -28.90
CA PHE A 249 10.98 -28.19 -28.58
C PHE A 249 9.75 -27.83 -27.72
N LEU A 250 9.95 -27.08 -26.62
CA LEU A 250 8.86 -26.66 -25.74
C LEU A 250 7.85 -25.76 -26.47
N ALA A 251 8.32 -24.85 -27.31
CA ALA A 251 7.48 -23.97 -28.11
C ALA A 251 6.63 -24.74 -29.12
N GLN A 252 7.18 -25.79 -29.73
CA GLN A 252 6.39 -26.68 -30.59
C GLN A 252 5.39 -27.51 -29.77
N LYS A 253 5.84 -28.11 -28.66
CA LYS A 253 5.03 -28.99 -27.80
C LYS A 253 3.83 -28.29 -27.16
N PHE A 254 4.02 -27.04 -26.74
CA PHE A 254 3.03 -26.26 -26.00
C PHE A 254 2.47 -25.08 -26.81
N GLN A 255 2.78 -25.00 -28.10
CA GLN A 255 2.30 -23.94 -29.01
C GLN A 255 2.67 -22.53 -28.53
N LEU A 256 3.90 -22.35 -28.04
CA LEU A 256 4.40 -21.07 -27.52
C LEU A 256 5.00 -20.20 -28.64
N PRO A 257 5.14 -18.87 -28.41
CA PRO A 257 5.75 -17.98 -29.39
C PRO A 257 7.23 -18.33 -29.62
N LYS A 258 7.62 -18.66 -30.85
CA LYS A 258 9.02 -19.03 -31.17
C LYS A 258 10.01 -17.88 -31.01
N LYS A 259 9.59 -16.63 -31.24
CA LYS A 259 10.39 -15.42 -31.04
C LYS A 259 9.59 -14.41 -30.23
N VAL A 260 10.17 -13.95 -29.13
CA VAL A 260 9.55 -12.94 -28.26
C VAL A 260 10.44 -11.71 -28.23
N LYS A 261 9.91 -10.53 -28.50
CA LYS A 261 10.71 -9.30 -28.41
C LYS A 261 11.18 -9.10 -26.97
N SER A 262 12.50 -9.08 -26.76
CA SER A 262 13.05 -8.89 -25.43
C SER A 262 12.72 -7.50 -24.88
N GLN A 263 12.23 -7.47 -23.65
CA GLN A 263 12.02 -6.23 -22.88
C GLN A 263 12.96 -6.15 -21.67
N VAL A 264 13.82 -7.16 -21.48
CA VAL A 264 14.75 -7.18 -20.35
C VAL A 264 15.89 -6.20 -20.58
N LYS A 265 16.29 -5.52 -19.52
CA LYS A 265 17.33 -4.49 -19.52
C LYS A 265 18.51 -4.94 -18.66
N TYR A 266 19.71 -4.68 -19.16
CA TYR A 266 20.97 -4.88 -18.43
C TYR A 266 21.58 -3.56 -17.92
N PHE A 267 21.24 -2.44 -18.56
CA PHE A 267 21.81 -1.13 -18.26
C PHE A 267 21.54 -0.72 -16.79
N ARG A 268 22.58 -0.20 -16.12
CA ARG A 268 22.60 0.21 -14.70
C ARG A 268 22.39 -0.91 -13.67
N LEU A 269 22.42 -2.17 -14.09
CA LEU A 269 22.40 -3.31 -13.18
C LEU A 269 23.82 -3.70 -12.75
N ARG A 270 23.96 -4.17 -11.51
CA ARG A 270 25.15 -4.91 -11.09
C ARG A 270 25.09 -6.33 -11.67
N PRO A 271 26.22 -6.99 -11.95
CA PRO A 271 26.22 -8.33 -12.56
C PRO A 271 25.37 -9.39 -11.85
N ASP A 272 25.40 -9.43 -10.51
CA ASP A 272 24.57 -10.35 -9.71
C ASP A 272 23.05 -10.08 -9.85
N ASN A 273 22.64 -8.92 -10.37
CA ASN A 273 21.25 -8.54 -10.64
C ASN A 273 20.86 -8.67 -12.12
N PHE A 274 21.74 -9.15 -12.98
CA PHE A 274 21.42 -9.34 -14.40
C PHE A 274 20.25 -10.32 -14.56
N PRO A 275 19.39 -10.11 -15.58
CA PRO A 275 18.21 -10.94 -15.79
C PRO A 275 18.57 -12.42 -16.02
N THR A 276 19.72 -12.71 -16.61
CA THR A 276 20.28 -14.06 -16.75
C THR A 276 20.50 -14.76 -15.42
N ILE A 277 21.10 -14.07 -14.45
CA ILE A 277 21.33 -14.60 -13.10
C ILE A 277 20.01 -14.74 -12.35
N ARG A 278 19.14 -13.73 -12.42
CA ARG A 278 17.85 -13.74 -11.71
C ARG A 278 16.90 -14.82 -12.22
N LEU A 279 16.79 -15.02 -13.53
CA LEU A 279 15.96 -16.10 -14.09
C LEU A 279 16.51 -17.49 -13.77
N SER A 280 17.84 -17.69 -13.79
CA SER A 280 18.44 -18.96 -13.36
C SER A 280 18.14 -19.26 -11.88
N GLN A 281 18.28 -18.27 -11.00
CA GLN A 281 17.93 -18.43 -9.59
C GLN A 281 16.42 -18.67 -9.39
N PHE A 282 15.57 -17.96 -10.13
CA PHE A 282 14.12 -18.15 -10.10
C PHE A 282 13.72 -19.57 -10.52
N ALA A 283 14.35 -20.09 -11.57
CA ALA A 283 14.15 -21.47 -12.01
C ALA A 283 14.57 -22.47 -10.91
N ASP A 284 15.71 -22.26 -10.24
CA ASP A 284 16.17 -23.14 -9.17
C ASP A 284 15.24 -23.14 -7.94
N VAL A 285 14.61 -22.00 -7.60
CA VAL A 285 13.59 -21.93 -6.53
C VAL A 285 12.45 -22.91 -6.83
N TYR A 286 11.82 -22.80 -8.01
CA TYR A 286 10.67 -23.63 -8.36
C TYR A 286 11.03 -25.08 -8.70
N HIS A 287 12.26 -25.32 -9.15
CA HIS A 287 12.79 -26.67 -9.30
C HIS A 287 12.86 -27.41 -7.95
N LYS A 288 13.43 -26.76 -6.94
CA LYS A 288 13.54 -27.34 -5.59
C LYS A 288 12.21 -27.41 -4.87
N LYS A 289 11.36 -26.40 -5.07
CA LYS A 289 10.08 -26.23 -4.36
C LYS A 289 8.92 -26.02 -5.34
N PRO A 290 8.44 -27.08 -6.00
CA PRO A 290 7.30 -26.98 -6.93
C PRO A 290 6.02 -26.38 -6.32
N ASN A 291 5.78 -26.62 -5.03
CA ASN A 291 4.61 -26.14 -4.29
C ASN A 291 4.93 -24.94 -3.38
N LEU A 292 5.85 -24.06 -3.82
CA LEU A 292 6.40 -22.96 -3.02
C LEU A 292 5.31 -22.12 -2.33
N PHE A 293 4.20 -21.82 -3.02
CA PHE A 293 3.12 -21.02 -2.45
C PHE A 293 2.62 -21.60 -1.12
N SER A 294 2.23 -22.87 -1.12
CA SER A 294 1.71 -23.55 0.08
C SER A 294 2.70 -23.53 1.25
N GLU A 295 3.99 -23.68 0.97
CA GLU A 295 5.06 -23.62 1.97
C GLU A 295 5.17 -22.20 2.56
N LEU A 296 5.26 -21.17 1.71
CA LEU A 296 5.39 -19.77 2.15
C LEU A 296 4.20 -19.29 2.98
N ILE A 297 2.99 -19.74 2.67
CA ILE A 297 1.79 -19.39 3.44
C ILE A 297 1.82 -20.00 4.84
N GLN A 298 2.46 -21.15 5.03
CA GLN A 298 2.54 -21.84 6.32
C GLN A 298 3.67 -21.34 7.22
N CYS A 299 4.74 -20.76 6.66
CA CYS A 299 5.85 -20.22 7.44
C CYS A 299 5.39 -19.12 8.42
N LYS A 300 5.87 -19.16 9.65
CA LYS A 300 5.55 -18.21 10.73
C LYS A 300 6.72 -17.32 11.12
N THR A 301 7.93 -17.67 10.68
CA THR A 301 9.15 -16.93 11.04
C THR A 301 9.92 -16.44 9.81
N LYS A 302 10.72 -15.38 10.01
CA LYS A 302 11.66 -14.89 8.99
C LYS A 302 12.63 -15.97 8.52
N GLN A 303 13.09 -16.83 9.45
CA GLN A 303 14.06 -17.87 9.14
C GLN A 303 13.45 -18.93 8.23
N GLU A 304 12.26 -19.44 8.55
CA GLU A 304 11.53 -20.40 7.70
C GLU A 304 11.34 -19.87 6.28
N LEU A 305 10.90 -18.61 6.13
CA LEU A 305 10.78 -17.98 4.82
C LEU A 305 12.12 -17.85 4.09
N SER A 306 13.20 -17.53 4.81
CA SER A 306 14.53 -17.42 4.23
C SER A 306 15.06 -18.78 3.75
N ASP A 307 14.75 -19.86 4.47
CA ASP A 307 15.14 -21.23 4.15
C ASP A 307 14.34 -21.76 2.94
N SER A 308 13.04 -21.43 2.85
CA SER A 308 12.23 -21.74 1.66
C SER A 308 12.70 -21.05 0.38
N LEU A 309 13.49 -19.97 0.50
CA LEU A 309 14.08 -19.20 -0.61
C LEU A 309 15.54 -19.59 -0.91
N GLU A 310 16.00 -20.77 -0.50
CA GLU A 310 17.35 -21.27 -0.80
C GLU A 310 17.54 -21.62 -2.30
N ALA A 311 18.07 -20.69 -3.09
CA ALA A 311 18.36 -20.91 -4.51
C ALA A 311 19.74 -20.40 -4.97
N LYS A 312 20.25 -21.04 -6.02
CA LYS A 312 21.53 -20.76 -6.68
C LYS A 312 21.39 -20.88 -8.19
N VAL A 313 22.35 -20.32 -8.92
CA VAL A 313 22.37 -20.47 -10.37
C VAL A 313 22.79 -21.88 -10.82
N SER A 314 22.43 -22.26 -12.04
CA SER A 314 22.90 -23.50 -12.68
C SER A 314 24.41 -23.47 -12.98
N SER A 315 24.99 -24.62 -13.33
CA SER A 315 26.45 -24.78 -13.46
C SER A 315 27.09 -23.79 -14.43
N TYR A 316 26.46 -23.52 -15.58
CA TYR A 316 26.95 -22.58 -16.59
C TYR A 316 27.14 -21.16 -16.02
N TRP A 317 26.15 -20.71 -15.25
CA TRP A 317 26.13 -19.39 -14.65
C TRP A 317 27.09 -19.24 -13.48
N LYS A 318 27.78 -20.29 -13.03
CA LYS A 318 28.85 -20.12 -12.02
C LYS A 318 30.01 -19.31 -12.57
N THR A 319 30.34 -19.50 -13.84
CA THR A 319 31.41 -18.79 -14.54
C THR A 319 30.90 -17.69 -15.48
N HIS A 320 29.59 -17.51 -15.64
CA HIS A 320 29.03 -16.51 -16.55
C HIS A 320 28.11 -15.53 -15.83
N TYR A 321 28.05 -14.29 -16.34
CA TYR A 321 26.97 -13.32 -16.01
C TYR A 321 26.08 -13.05 -17.21
N THR A 322 26.61 -13.18 -18.43
CA THR A 322 25.91 -13.14 -19.71
C THR A 322 26.37 -14.31 -20.56
N PHE A 323 25.62 -14.67 -21.60
CA PHE A 323 26.01 -15.74 -22.51
C PHE A 323 27.39 -15.49 -23.17
N GLY A 324 28.19 -16.55 -23.33
CA GLY A 324 29.50 -16.55 -23.99
C GLY A 324 30.62 -15.75 -23.33
N LYS A 325 30.38 -15.07 -22.19
CA LYS A 325 31.38 -14.25 -21.49
C LYS A 325 31.76 -14.83 -20.14
N GLU A 326 32.92 -15.47 -20.11
CA GLU A 326 33.47 -16.06 -18.90
C GLU A 326 33.88 -15.01 -17.85
N SER A 327 33.84 -15.44 -16.61
CA SER A 327 34.16 -14.69 -15.40
C SER A 327 34.63 -15.67 -14.32
N LYS A 328 35.19 -15.14 -13.23
CA LYS A 328 35.63 -15.96 -12.10
C LYS A 328 34.45 -16.78 -11.54
N SER A 329 34.71 -18.06 -11.29
CA SER A 329 33.71 -18.99 -10.77
C SER A 329 33.17 -18.54 -9.41
N LYS A 330 31.84 -18.50 -9.26
CA LYS A 330 31.11 -18.16 -8.04
C LYS A 330 29.74 -18.84 -8.08
N THR A 331 29.29 -19.44 -6.99
CA THR A 331 28.00 -20.17 -6.90
C THR A 331 26.75 -19.27 -7.02
N LYS A 332 26.91 -17.94 -7.02
CA LYS A 332 25.86 -16.90 -7.19
C LYS A 332 24.50 -17.30 -6.59
N ALA A 333 24.45 -17.44 -5.26
CA ALA A 333 23.22 -17.73 -4.52
C ALA A 333 22.38 -16.47 -4.25
N LEU A 334 21.12 -16.65 -3.84
CA LEU A 334 20.30 -15.55 -3.33
C LEU A 334 20.92 -14.97 -2.06
N SER A 335 21.21 -13.66 -2.06
CA SER A 335 21.71 -12.97 -0.87
C SER A 335 20.59 -12.80 0.16
N GLN A 336 20.95 -12.75 1.45
CA GLN A 336 19.97 -12.50 2.51
C GLN A 336 19.20 -11.19 2.29
N SER A 337 19.87 -10.14 1.82
CA SER A 337 19.23 -8.86 1.50
C SER A 337 18.15 -8.97 0.41
N PHE A 338 18.34 -9.88 -0.56
CA PHE A 338 17.35 -10.10 -1.62
C PHE A 338 16.22 -11.00 -1.13
N LYS A 339 16.51 -12.01 -0.30
CA LYS A 339 15.48 -12.81 0.39
C LYS A 339 14.59 -11.90 1.26
N ASP A 340 15.19 -11.03 2.09
CA ASP A 340 14.47 -10.05 2.91
C ASP A 340 13.58 -9.15 2.03
N LEU A 341 14.07 -8.68 0.88
CA LEU A 341 13.28 -7.89 -0.07
C LEU A 341 12.07 -8.65 -0.65
N LEU A 342 12.25 -9.91 -1.03
CA LEU A 342 11.16 -10.78 -1.49
C LEU A 342 10.11 -10.96 -0.40
N ILE A 343 10.55 -11.18 0.84
CA ILE A 343 9.65 -11.34 1.99
C ILE A 343 8.80 -10.10 2.19
N ILE A 344 9.45 -8.93 2.32
CA ILE A 344 8.76 -7.66 2.59
C ILE A 344 7.81 -7.28 1.46
N ASN A 345 8.28 -7.31 0.21
CA ASN A 345 7.54 -6.70 -0.88
C ASN A 345 6.60 -7.64 -1.63
N THR A 346 6.73 -8.95 -1.45
CA THR A 346 5.98 -9.96 -2.22
C THR A 346 5.29 -10.97 -1.33
N ILE A 347 6.02 -11.62 -0.42
CA ILE A 347 5.48 -12.76 0.34
C ILE A 347 4.53 -12.30 1.43
N LEU A 348 4.86 -11.27 2.21
CA LEU A 348 3.95 -10.75 3.24
C LEU A 348 2.65 -10.17 2.66
N PRO A 349 2.67 -9.36 1.57
CA PRO A 349 1.45 -8.99 0.85
C PRO A 349 0.63 -10.19 0.36
N LEU A 350 1.28 -11.24 -0.17
CA LEU A 350 0.61 -12.45 -0.62
C LEU A 350 -0.04 -13.23 0.52
N LYS A 351 0.65 -13.35 1.68
CA LYS A 351 0.09 -13.95 2.90
C LYS A 351 -1.13 -13.17 3.39
N PHE A 352 -1.03 -11.84 3.44
CA PHE A 352 -2.13 -10.98 3.84
C PHE A 352 -3.36 -11.14 2.93
N ALA A 353 -3.15 -11.08 1.61
CA ALA A 353 -4.19 -11.27 0.62
C ALA A 353 -4.90 -12.62 0.75
N TYR A 354 -4.12 -13.70 0.90
CA TYR A 354 -4.64 -15.05 1.06
C TYR A 354 -5.44 -15.22 2.36
N ALA A 355 -4.93 -14.71 3.48
CA ALA A 355 -5.62 -14.74 4.77
C ALA A 355 -6.95 -13.97 4.71
N LYS A 356 -6.94 -12.75 4.15
CA LYS A 356 -8.15 -11.94 3.95
C LYS A 356 -9.17 -12.66 3.06
N TYR A 357 -8.73 -13.31 1.98
CA TYR A 357 -9.60 -14.12 1.11
C TYR A 357 -10.23 -15.31 1.85
N LYS A 358 -9.52 -15.92 2.81
CA LYS A 358 -10.03 -17.01 3.65
C LYS A 358 -10.87 -16.55 4.84
N GLY A 359 -11.07 -15.24 5.02
CA GLY A 359 -11.72 -14.69 6.21
C GLY A 359 -10.91 -14.88 7.50
N GLN A 360 -9.59 -15.07 7.38
CA GLN A 360 -8.68 -15.23 8.50
C GLN A 360 -7.99 -13.89 8.82
N THR A 361 -7.97 -13.52 10.10
CA THR A 361 -7.38 -12.25 10.59
C THR A 361 -6.17 -12.50 11.48
N ASP A 362 -5.25 -13.37 11.03
CA ASP A 362 -4.12 -13.81 11.85
C ASP A 362 -2.85 -12.97 11.63
N PHE A 363 -3.01 -11.64 11.57
CA PHE A 363 -1.90 -10.71 11.34
C PHE A 363 -0.81 -10.85 12.43
N GLU A 364 -1.26 -10.96 13.69
CA GLU A 364 -0.40 -11.03 14.89
C GLU A 364 0.51 -12.25 14.92
N THR A 365 0.10 -13.41 14.39
CA THR A 365 0.94 -14.61 14.44
C THR A 365 1.61 -14.95 13.12
N SER A 366 1.08 -14.45 11.98
CA SER A 366 1.59 -14.84 10.65
C SER A 366 2.39 -13.76 9.91
N ILE A 367 2.22 -12.48 10.26
CA ILE A 367 2.87 -11.35 9.57
C ILE A 367 3.71 -10.52 10.54
N TYR A 368 3.12 -10.09 11.66
CA TYR A 368 3.76 -9.21 12.62
C TYR A 368 5.13 -9.71 13.12
N PRO A 369 5.30 -10.99 13.51
CA PRO A 369 6.60 -11.49 13.99
C PRO A 369 7.68 -11.52 12.89
N ILE A 370 7.26 -11.60 11.62
CA ILE A 370 8.16 -11.67 10.48
C ILE A 370 8.64 -10.27 10.12
N ILE A 371 7.72 -9.32 9.96
CA ILE A 371 8.04 -7.96 9.51
C ILE A 371 8.89 -7.20 10.55
N THR A 372 8.64 -7.42 11.84
CA THR A 372 9.42 -6.79 12.92
C THR A 372 10.82 -7.38 13.07
N ALA A 373 11.03 -8.65 12.69
CA ALA A 373 12.35 -9.29 12.68
C ALA A 373 13.21 -8.95 11.44
N LEU A 374 12.63 -8.28 10.44
CA LEU A 374 13.32 -7.88 9.22
C LEU A 374 13.99 -6.50 9.39
N LYS A 375 15.16 -6.34 8.77
CA LYS A 375 15.87 -5.06 8.81
C LYS A 375 15.11 -4.02 7.99
N PRO A 376 15.14 -2.74 8.41
CA PRO A 376 14.47 -1.67 7.67
C PRO A 376 15.06 -1.49 6.27
N GLU A 377 14.18 -1.23 5.31
CA GLU A 377 14.61 -0.84 3.96
C GLU A 377 15.28 0.55 3.97
N GLN A 378 16.40 0.65 3.27
CA GLN A 378 17.21 1.85 3.24
C GLN A 378 16.89 2.66 1.97
N ASN A 379 16.20 3.79 2.14
CA ASN A 379 15.87 4.70 1.05
C ASN A 379 15.85 6.16 1.56
N SER A 380 15.60 7.13 0.67
CA SER A 380 15.58 8.54 1.05
C SER A 380 14.47 8.89 2.05
N ILE A 381 13.34 8.18 2.00
CA ILE A 381 12.19 8.40 2.89
C ILE A 381 12.53 7.93 4.31
N THR A 382 13.05 6.72 4.47
CA THR A 382 13.40 6.20 5.79
C THR A 382 14.50 7.02 6.45
N LYS A 383 15.52 7.42 5.68
CA LYS A 383 16.56 8.36 6.15
C LYS A 383 15.99 9.72 6.56
N GLY A 384 15.00 10.22 5.82
CA GLY A 384 14.32 11.47 6.15
C GLY A 384 13.64 11.40 7.50
N PHE A 385 12.83 10.37 7.76
CA PHE A 385 12.16 10.24 9.06
C PHE A 385 13.13 9.97 10.23
N ASP A 386 14.16 9.16 10.04
CA ASP A 386 15.20 8.97 11.06
C ASP A 386 15.95 10.27 11.41
N SER A 387 16.07 11.20 10.46
CA SER A 387 16.66 12.52 10.74
C SER A 387 15.75 13.43 11.58
N LEU A 388 14.44 13.19 11.56
CA LEU A 388 13.45 13.95 12.35
C LEU A 388 13.29 13.38 13.76
N LYS A 389 13.38 12.07 13.91
CA LYS A 389 13.32 11.37 15.21
C LYS A 389 14.26 10.18 15.19
N THR A 390 15.31 10.24 16.00
CA THR A 390 16.40 9.25 16.01
C THR A 390 15.88 7.84 16.27
N ASN A 391 16.35 6.87 15.47
CA ASN A 391 16.01 5.44 15.58
C ASN A 391 14.52 5.14 15.49
N VAL A 392 13.77 5.94 14.72
CA VAL A 392 12.33 5.73 14.53
C VAL A 392 12.06 4.61 13.52
N VAL A 393 12.99 4.34 12.60
CA VAL A 393 12.87 3.25 11.62
C VAL A 393 13.59 1.99 12.14
N ALA A 394 12.98 1.30 13.11
CA ALA A 394 13.61 0.16 13.79
C ALA A 394 13.63 -1.15 12.96
N SER A 395 12.58 -1.41 12.19
CA SER A 395 12.38 -2.65 11.44
C SER A 395 11.79 -2.41 10.04
N ALA A 396 11.56 -3.51 9.30
CA ALA A 396 10.87 -3.43 8.03
C ALA A 396 9.45 -2.87 8.15
N LEU A 397 8.78 -3.04 9.31
CA LEU A 397 7.43 -2.55 9.56
C LEU A 397 7.42 -1.03 9.47
N GLU A 398 8.26 -0.36 10.24
CA GLU A 398 8.35 1.10 10.23
C GLU A 398 8.79 1.59 8.86
N SER A 399 9.76 0.93 8.22
CA SER A 399 10.22 1.35 6.89
C SER A 399 9.11 1.33 5.84
N GLN A 400 8.24 0.30 5.86
CA GLN A 400 7.10 0.19 4.96
C GLN A 400 5.99 1.18 5.32
N ALA A 401 5.70 1.34 6.62
CA ALA A 401 4.72 2.29 7.14
C ALA A 401 5.09 3.75 6.81
N PHE A 402 6.37 4.12 6.93
CA PHE A 402 6.84 5.45 6.59
C PHE A 402 6.78 5.75 5.09
N ILE A 403 7.00 4.75 4.23
CA ILE A 403 6.77 4.92 2.79
C ILE A 403 5.27 5.22 2.54
N GLN A 404 4.37 4.51 3.22
CA GLN A 404 2.92 4.79 3.13
C GLN A 404 2.60 6.20 3.65
N LEU A 405 3.08 6.56 4.84
CA LEU A 405 2.90 7.88 5.45
C LEU A 405 3.33 8.99 4.49
N LYS A 406 4.55 8.88 3.94
CA LYS A 406 5.09 9.91 3.04
C LYS A 406 4.23 10.05 1.79
N THR A 407 4.00 8.95 1.08
CA THR A 407 3.42 8.98 -0.27
C THR A 407 1.90 9.16 -0.29
N LYS A 408 1.19 8.69 0.74
CA LYS A 408 -0.28 8.73 0.80
C LYS A 408 -0.84 9.81 1.71
N TYR A 409 -0.01 10.41 2.57
CA TYR A 409 -0.45 11.47 3.47
C TYR A 409 0.39 12.74 3.32
N CYS A 410 1.71 12.68 3.58
CA CYS A 410 2.54 13.88 3.62
C CYS A 410 2.65 14.58 2.25
N ASP A 411 2.97 13.84 1.19
CA ASP A 411 3.08 14.36 -0.18
C ASP A 411 1.73 14.90 -0.71
N LEU A 412 0.63 14.44 -0.14
CA LEU A 412 -0.74 14.82 -0.50
C LEU A 412 -1.35 15.81 0.49
N ASN A 413 -0.57 16.35 1.44
CA ASN A 413 -1.01 17.30 2.48
C ASN A 413 -2.22 16.83 3.32
N ARG A 414 -2.36 15.53 3.56
CA ARG A 414 -3.50 14.95 4.30
C ARG A 414 -3.29 14.95 5.82
N CYS A 415 -2.74 16.03 6.38
CA CYS A 415 -2.47 16.13 7.82
C CYS A 415 -3.74 15.97 8.66
N LEU A 416 -4.87 16.48 8.18
CA LEU A 416 -6.19 16.35 8.82
C LEU A 416 -6.77 14.93 8.80
N LYS A 417 -6.17 14.01 8.03
CA LYS A 417 -6.51 12.57 8.02
C LYS A 417 -5.42 11.71 8.65
N CYS A 418 -4.32 12.33 9.10
CA CYS A 418 -3.16 11.67 9.68
C CYS A 418 -3.19 11.79 11.20
N GLN A 419 -3.01 10.69 11.92
CA GLN A 419 -3.02 10.71 13.39
C GLN A 419 -2.00 11.67 13.98
N ILE A 420 -0.82 11.80 13.34
CA ILE A 420 0.23 12.73 13.76
C ILE A 420 -0.24 14.18 13.60
N GLY A 421 -0.88 14.51 12.48
CA GLY A 421 -1.39 15.87 12.24
C GLY A 421 -2.50 16.22 13.22
N LEU A 422 -3.44 15.30 13.42
CA LEU A 422 -4.52 15.47 14.39
C LEU A 422 -4.00 15.61 15.82
N GLU A 423 -2.97 14.86 16.19
CA GLU A 423 -2.34 15.04 17.50
C GLU A 423 -1.76 16.44 17.62
N LEU A 424 -0.89 16.87 16.70
CA LEU A 424 -0.26 18.18 16.77
C LEU A 424 -1.24 19.37 16.76
N ILE A 425 -2.40 19.23 16.12
CA ILE A 425 -3.43 20.28 16.07
C ILE A 425 -4.25 20.32 17.38
N HIS A 426 -4.47 19.16 18.00
CA HIS A 426 -5.41 19.00 19.12
C HIS A 426 -4.72 18.55 20.42
N SER A 427 -3.40 18.80 20.54
CA SER A 427 -2.58 18.43 21.70
C SER A 427 -2.87 19.28 22.91
#